data_AF-A0A357VDG8-F1
#
_entry.id   AF-A0A357VDG8-F1
#
_cell.length_a   1.000
_cell.length_b   1.000
_cell.length_c   1.000
_cell.angle_alpha   90.00
_cell.angle_beta   90.00
_cell.angle_gamma   90.00
#
_symmetry.space_group_name_H-M   'P 1'
#
loop_
_entity.id
_entity.type
_entity.pdbx_description
1 polymer ?
#
loop_
_entity_poly.entity_id
_entity_poly.type
_entity_poly.pdbx_seq_one_letter_code
_entity_poly.pdbx_strand_id
1 'polypeptide(L)'
;MAIIEVRPWRVNGKVGYDLVVTSPLATIGDYVRAMGRIENLDIYRSYRSGRGDCRGCPHCCGGRLPLTLRDALGLRDGLQILTGKQLKLRDFITEYCTVQTMGPTLDITLRTDGEGYCIFLSPADHLCRLYPYRPLICRTFYCCPATRRALKLRSAVVNAGEDELVYFWQTGKLPVPRTYLKSLCSPALWQALRGR
;
A
#
# COMPACT_ATOMS: atom_id res chain seq x y z
N MET A 1 4.16 -24.06 -4.70
CA MET A 1 3.75 -23.10 -5.76
C MET A 1 3.31 -21.80 -5.11
N ALA A 2 3.55 -20.65 -5.75
CA ALA A 2 3.10 -19.36 -5.21
C ALA A 2 1.59 -19.17 -5.43
N ILE A 3 0.88 -18.69 -4.40
CA ILE A 3 -0.57 -18.39 -4.45
C ILE A 3 -0.87 -17.20 -5.38
N ILE A 4 0.09 -16.28 -5.49
CA ILE A 4 0.07 -15.16 -6.43
C ILE A 4 1.43 -15.09 -7.10
N GLU A 5 1.39 -15.06 -8.43
CA GLU A 5 2.57 -14.95 -9.27
C GLU A 5 2.68 -13.53 -9.80
N VAL A 6 3.87 -12.96 -9.65
CA VAL A 6 4.24 -11.70 -10.29
C VAL A 6 5.16 -12.05 -11.44
N ARG A 7 4.87 -11.52 -12.63
CA ARG A 7 5.67 -11.78 -13.82
C ARG A 7 5.93 -10.49 -14.60
N PRO A 8 7.09 -10.39 -15.29
CA PRO A 8 7.32 -9.32 -16.25
C PRO A 8 6.24 -9.32 -17.35
N TRP A 9 5.81 -8.13 -17.77
CA TRP A 9 4.80 -7.98 -18.82
C TRP A 9 5.00 -6.68 -19.59
N ARG A 10 4.80 -6.68 -20.92
CA ARG A 10 4.90 -5.45 -21.72
C ARG A 10 3.63 -4.60 -21.57
N VAL A 11 3.79 -3.38 -21.10
CA VAL A 11 2.72 -2.38 -20.96
C VAL A 11 3.20 -1.08 -21.58
N ASN A 12 2.46 -0.55 -22.56
CA ASN A 12 2.77 0.69 -23.28
C ASN A 12 4.23 0.75 -23.78
N GLY A 13 4.70 -0.35 -24.40
CA GLY A 13 6.05 -0.46 -24.96
C GLY A 13 7.19 -0.73 -23.95
N LYS A 14 6.93 -0.65 -22.64
CA LYS A 14 7.92 -0.86 -21.57
C LYS A 14 7.69 -2.19 -20.87
N VAL A 15 8.76 -2.81 -20.36
CA VAL A 15 8.65 -4.01 -19.52
C VAL A 15 8.21 -3.56 -18.12
N GLY A 16 6.98 -3.88 -17.75
CA GLY A 16 6.40 -3.66 -16.43
C GLY A 16 6.08 -5.00 -15.77
N TYR A 17 5.00 -5.07 -15.00
CA TYR A 17 4.56 -6.31 -14.38
C TYR A 17 3.06 -6.58 -14.54
N ASP A 18 2.72 -7.83 -14.30
CA ASP A 18 1.37 -8.35 -14.21
C ASP A 18 1.25 -9.33 -13.03
N LEU A 19 0.02 -9.64 -12.64
CA LEU A 19 -0.31 -10.53 -11.52
C LEU A 19 -1.27 -11.63 -11.95
N VAL A 20 -1.01 -12.85 -11.50
CA VAL A 20 -1.90 -14.00 -11.66
C VAL A 20 -2.18 -14.61 -10.29
N VAL A 21 -3.46 -14.80 -9.97
CA VAL A 21 -3.93 -15.46 -8.74
C VAL A 21 -4.20 -16.92 -9.04
N THR A 22 -3.39 -17.81 -8.46
CA THR A 22 -3.45 -19.25 -8.75
C THR A 22 -4.41 -19.99 -7.82
N SER A 23 -4.67 -19.47 -6.62
CA SER A 23 -5.55 -20.09 -5.61
C SER A 23 -6.75 -19.21 -5.25
N PRO A 24 -7.95 -19.80 -5.08
CA PRO A 24 -9.11 -19.07 -4.59
C PRO A 24 -9.01 -18.64 -3.13
N LEU A 25 -8.06 -19.19 -2.39
CA LEU A 25 -7.78 -18.85 -0.99
C LEU A 25 -6.75 -17.71 -0.85
N ALA A 26 -6.40 -17.02 -1.94
CA ALA A 26 -5.44 -15.93 -1.92
C ALA A 26 -5.86 -14.80 -0.97
N THR A 27 -4.93 -14.40 -0.11
CA THR A 27 -5.14 -13.37 0.91
C THR A 27 -4.48 -12.03 0.56
N ILE A 28 -4.85 -10.96 1.25
CA ILE A 28 -4.09 -9.70 1.21
C ILE A 28 -2.63 -9.92 1.59
N GLY A 29 -2.35 -10.80 2.57
CA GLY A 29 -0.99 -11.14 2.96
C GLY A 29 -0.19 -11.79 1.83
N ASP A 30 -0.81 -12.67 1.05
CA ASP A 30 -0.19 -13.25 -0.15
C ASP A 30 0.10 -12.17 -1.20
N TYR A 31 -0.83 -11.22 -1.38
CA TYR A 31 -0.66 -10.11 -2.31
C TYR A 31 0.54 -9.24 -1.94
N VAL A 32 0.63 -8.82 -0.67
CA VAL A 32 1.74 -8.00 -0.21
C VAL A 32 3.08 -8.73 -0.32
N ARG A 33 3.13 -10.04 -0.02
CA ARG A 33 4.33 -10.86 -0.25
C ARG A 33 4.70 -10.96 -1.72
N ALA A 34 3.72 -11.11 -2.61
CA ALA A 34 3.95 -11.17 -4.04
C ALA A 34 4.51 -9.85 -4.57
N MET A 35 3.92 -8.72 -4.17
CA MET A 35 4.37 -7.38 -4.57
C MET A 35 5.84 -7.12 -4.22
N GLY A 36 6.31 -7.58 -3.06
CA GLY A 36 7.73 -7.47 -2.67
C GLY A 36 8.70 -8.13 -3.65
N ARG A 37 8.27 -9.12 -4.44
CA ARG A 37 9.12 -9.79 -5.45
C ARG A 37 9.39 -8.93 -6.68
N ILE A 38 8.63 -7.84 -6.87
CA ILE A 38 8.86 -6.89 -7.97
C ILE A 38 10.26 -6.28 -7.91
N GLU A 39 10.85 -6.14 -6.73
CA GLU A 39 12.22 -5.62 -6.55
C GLU A 39 13.26 -6.49 -7.25
N ASN A 40 12.99 -7.79 -7.43
CA ASN A 40 13.91 -8.75 -8.05
C ASN A 40 13.67 -8.94 -9.56
N LEU A 41 12.73 -8.20 -10.16
CA LEU A 41 12.46 -8.30 -11.59
C LEU A 41 13.23 -7.24 -12.37
N ASP A 42 13.79 -7.63 -13.51
CA ASP A 42 14.37 -6.70 -14.49
C ASP A 42 13.25 -6.05 -15.30
N ILE A 43 12.71 -4.96 -14.75
CA ILE A 43 11.60 -4.19 -15.31
C ILE A 43 11.90 -2.69 -15.29
N TYR A 44 11.27 -1.96 -16.20
CA TYR A 44 11.42 -0.52 -16.32
C TYR A 44 11.03 0.22 -15.02
N ARG A 45 11.88 1.15 -14.58
CA ARG A 45 11.63 2.08 -13.47
C ARG A 45 11.68 3.52 -13.97
N SER A 46 10.64 4.31 -13.74
CA SER A 46 10.57 5.69 -14.23
C SER A 46 11.53 6.64 -13.51
N TYR A 47 11.81 6.40 -12.23
CA TYR A 47 12.62 7.30 -11.40
C TYR A 47 14.01 6.77 -11.04
N ARG A 48 14.30 5.51 -11.41
CA ARG A 48 15.60 4.85 -11.19
C ARG A 48 15.91 3.91 -12.34
N SER A 49 15.98 4.44 -13.56
CA SER A 49 16.36 3.64 -14.73
C SER A 49 17.73 3.00 -14.50
N GLY A 50 17.80 1.67 -14.56
CA GLY A 50 19.04 0.91 -14.36
C GLY A 50 19.44 0.65 -12.90
N ARG A 51 18.66 1.08 -11.88
CA ARG A 51 18.87 0.70 -10.47
C ARG A 51 17.61 0.05 -9.90
N GLY A 52 17.74 -1.20 -9.46
CA GLY A 52 16.62 -2.06 -9.06
C GLY A 52 16.01 -1.76 -7.68
N ASP A 53 16.62 -0.89 -6.87
CA ASP A 53 16.21 -0.70 -5.48
C ASP A 53 15.29 0.51 -5.26
N CYS A 54 14.12 0.27 -4.64
CA CYS A 54 13.26 1.34 -4.15
C CYS A 54 13.77 1.96 -2.85
N ARG A 55 14.77 1.36 -2.21
CA ARG A 55 15.33 1.81 -0.93
C ARG A 55 16.09 3.13 -1.11
N GLY A 56 15.81 4.10 -0.24
CA GLY A 56 16.42 5.45 -0.31
C GLY A 56 15.92 6.30 -1.48
N CYS A 57 14.81 5.93 -2.14
CA CYS A 57 14.18 6.73 -3.19
C CYS A 57 12.97 7.49 -2.60
N PRO A 58 12.97 8.84 -2.58
CA PRO A 58 11.88 9.60 -1.96
C PRO A 58 10.66 9.81 -2.87
N HIS A 59 10.72 9.43 -4.15
CA HIS A 59 9.68 9.78 -5.12
C HIS A 59 8.27 9.30 -4.78
N CYS A 60 8.11 8.16 -4.09
CA CYS A 60 6.80 7.68 -3.66
C CYS A 60 6.35 8.23 -2.30
N CYS A 61 7.18 9.05 -1.64
CA CYS A 61 6.87 9.65 -0.35
C CYS A 61 6.09 10.96 -0.47
N GLY A 62 5.91 11.51 -1.68
CA GLY A 62 5.09 12.70 -1.91
C GLY A 62 3.66 12.39 -2.33
N GLY A 63 2.75 13.35 -2.12
CA GLY A 63 1.36 13.29 -2.60
C GLY A 63 0.38 12.64 -1.63
N ARG A 64 -0.68 12.00 -2.17
CA ARG A 64 -1.72 11.34 -1.36
C ARG A 64 -1.21 10.02 -0.79
N LEU A 65 -1.14 9.93 0.54
CA LEU A 65 -0.62 8.77 1.27
C LEU A 65 -1.74 8.07 2.07
N PRO A 66 -2.70 7.38 1.43
CA PRO A 66 -3.79 6.74 2.16
C PRO A 66 -3.29 5.69 3.12
N LEU A 67 -4.03 5.50 4.21
CA LEU A 67 -3.72 4.47 5.20
C LEU A 67 -4.87 3.47 5.28
N THR A 68 -4.49 2.20 5.39
CA THR A 68 -5.42 1.18 5.87
C THR A 68 -5.46 1.16 7.39
N LEU A 69 -6.47 0.52 7.98
CA LEU A 69 -6.52 0.30 9.43
C LEU A 69 -5.26 -0.42 9.94
N ARG A 70 -4.78 -1.39 9.16
CA ARG A 70 -3.56 -2.15 9.49
C ARG A 70 -2.31 -1.26 9.44
N ASP A 71 -2.25 -0.31 8.51
CA ASP A 71 -1.14 0.64 8.41
C ASP A 71 -1.09 1.57 9.60
N ALA A 72 -2.25 2.10 10.03
CA ALA A 72 -2.32 2.97 11.18
C ALA A 72 -1.89 2.25 12.47
N LEU A 73 -2.31 1.00 12.66
CA LEU A 73 -1.82 0.15 13.76
C LEU A 73 -0.31 -0.10 13.67
N GLY A 74 0.20 -0.49 12.50
CA GLY A 74 1.62 -0.80 12.31
C GLY A 74 2.53 0.41 12.52
N LEU A 75 2.15 1.59 12.00
CA LEU A 75 2.90 2.83 12.19
C LEU A 75 2.90 3.26 13.66
N ARG A 76 1.75 3.16 14.34
CA ARG A 76 1.64 3.43 15.78
C ARG A 76 2.57 2.53 16.60
N ASP A 77 2.58 1.23 16.30
CA ASP A 77 3.45 0.26 17.00
C ASP A 77 4.94 0.56 16.70
N GLY A 78 5.26 0.92 15.45
CA GLY A 78 6.60 1.38 15.08
C GLY A 78 7.04 2.65 15.82
N LEU A 79 6.14 3.62 15.97
CA LEU A 79 6.39 4.83 16.76
C LEU A 79 6.61 4.53 18.23
N GLN A 80 5.83 3.61 18.80
CA GLN A 80 6.04 3.18 20.18
C GLN A 80 7.43 2.59 20.36
N ILE A 81 7.89 1.74 19.45
CA ILE A 81 9.24 1.16 19.52
C ILE A 81 10.31 2.24 19.39
N LEU A 82 10.11 3.21 18.50
CA LEU A 82 11.08 4.29 18.26
C LEU A 82 11.16 5.31 19.41
N THR A 83 10.04 5.59 20.07
CA THR A 83 9.91 6.73 21.01
C THR A 83 9.59 6.33 22.45
N GLY A 84 9.20 5.07 22.69
CA GLY A 84 8.64 4.61 23.96
C GLY A 84 7.20 5.06 24.23
N LYS A 85 6.62 5.96 23.43
CA LYS A 85 5.27 6.50 23.64
C LYS A 85 4.21 5.52 23.12
N GLN A 86 3.42 4.94 24.02
CA GLN A 86 2.22 4.20 23.66
C GLN A 86 1.08 5.18 23.35
N LEU A 87 0.61 5.19 22.10
CA LEU A 87 -0.55 5.98 21.67
C LEU A 87 -1.79 5.09 21.59
N LYS A 88 -2.98 5.66 21.87
CA LYS A 88 -4.22 5.04 21.38
C LYS A 88 -4.32 5.25 19.87
N LEU A 89 -5.04 4.39 19.17
CA LEU A 89 -5.15 4.49 17.71
C LEU A 89 -5.78 5.84 17.26
N ARG A 90 -6.77 6.34 18.00
CA ARG A 90 -7.37 7.66 17.72
C ARG A 90 -6.36 8.80 17.86
N ASP A 91 -5.53 8.76 18.90
CA ASP A 91 -4.49 9.79 19.12
C ASP A 91 -3.46 9.75 17.99
N PHE A 92 -3.05 8.55 17.56
CA PHE A 92 -2.19 8.41 16.38
C PHE A 92 -2.81 9.03 15.12
N ILE A 93 -4.09 8.76 14.83
CA ILE A 93 -4.76 9.33 13.65
C ILE A 93 -4.80 10.87 13.78
N THR A 94 -5.14 11.40 14.94
CA THR A 94 -5.20 12.85 15.18
C THR A 94 -3.84 13.53 15.08
N GLU A 95 -2.76 12.89 15.55
CA GLU A 95 -1.41 13.48 15.56
C GLU A 95 -0.67 13.32 14.21
N TYR A 96 -0.84 12.19 13.52
CA TYR A 96 -0.01 11.81 12.37
C TYR A 96 -0.76 11.75 11.04
N CYS A 97 -2.09 11.85 11.04
CA CYS A 97 -2.91 11.78 9.83
C CYS A 97 -3.66 13.10 9.55
N THR A 98 -4.02 13.27 8.29
CA THR A 98 -4.96 14.27 7.81
C THR A 98 -6.29 13.57 7.57
N VAL A 99 -7.35 14.07 8.22
CA VAL A 99 -8.72 13.60 8.02
C VAL A 99 -9.48 14.68 7.27
N GLN A 100 -9.95 14.36 6.07
CA GLN A 100 -10.67 15.29 5.20
C GLN A 100 -12.06 14.75 4.88
N THR A 101 -13.06 15.63 4.96
CA THR A 101 -14.42 15.32 4.50
C THR A 101 -14.56 15.69 3.04
N MET A 102 -14.90 14.72 2.20
CA MET A 102 -15.17 14.89 0.79
C MET A 102 -16.64 14.49 0.51
N GLY A 103 -17.54 15.47 0.65
CA GLY A 103 -18.99 15.21 0.58
C GLY A 103 -19.42 14.18 1.63
N PRO A 104 -20.04 13.05 1.25
CA PRO A 104 -20.45 12.01 2.20
C PRO A 104 -19.31 11.06 2.61
N THR A 105 -18.10 11.25 2.08
CA THR A 105 -16.95 10.37 2.31
C THR A 105 -15.90 11.03 3.19
N LEU A 106 -15.12 10.22 3.90
CA LEU A 106 -13.95 10.66 4.63
C LEU A 106 -12.71 10.09 3.96
N ASP A 107 -11.68 10.92 3.83
CA ASP A 107 -10.35 10.53 3.42
C ASP A 107 -9.40 10.64 4.62
N ILE A 108 -8.65 9.57 4.90
CA ILE A 108 -7.65 9.53 5.97
C ILE A 108 -6.30 9.18 5.33
N THR A 109 -5.43 10.19 5.29
CA THR A 109 -4.09 10.08 4.71
C THR A 109 -3.03 10.38 5.76
N LEU A 110 -1.85 9.83 5.59
CA LEU A 110 -0.70 10.20 6.40
C LEU A 110 -0.34 11.67 6.12
N ARG A 111 -0.01 12.44 7.16
CA ARG A 111 0.42 13.83 7.00
C ARG A 111 1.69 13.92 6.16
N THR A 112 1.84 15.08 5.54
CA THR A 112 3.07 15.52 4.90
C THR A 112 3.68 16.68 5.65
N ASP A 113 4.99 16.90 5.46
CA ASP A 113 5.68 18.12 5.88
C ASP A 113 5.33 19.31 4.98
N GLY A 114 5.99 20.46 5.21
CA GLY A 114 5.77 21.68 4.44
C GLY A 114 6.20 21.59 2.97
N GLU A 115 6.99 20.58 2.60
CA GLU A 115 7.40 20.32 1.21
C GLU A 115 6.51 19.28 0.52
N GLY A 116 5.51 18.72 1.24
CA GLY A 116 4.60 17.74 0.70
C GLY A 116 5.12 16.30 0.73
N TYR A 117 6.18 16.01 1.49
CA TYR A 117 6.69 14.66 1.72
C TYR A 117 6.13 14.05 3.01
N CYS A 118 5.99 12.72 3.02
CA CYS A 118 5.64 11.94 4.19
C CYS A 118 6.44 12.39 5.43
N ILE A 119 5.74 12.67 6.53
CA ILE A 119 6.34 13.11 7.81
C ILE A 119 7.37 12.13 8.42
N PHE A 120 7.41 10.88 7.96
CA PHE A 120 8.38 9.87 8.40
C PHE A 120 9.58 9.72 7.46
N LEU A 121 9.63 10.45 6.34
CA LEU A 121 10.80 10.49 5.47
C LEU A 121 11.92 11.21 6.22
N SER A 122 13.09 10.56 6.31
CA SER A 122 14.31 11.20 6.76
C SER A 122 14.93 11.98 5.60
N PRO A 123 15.14 13.31 5.73
CA PRO A 123 15.76 14.11 4.66
C PRO A 123 17.23 13.74 4.39
N ALA A 124 17.93 13.21 5.39
CA ALA A 124 19.38 12.96 5.31
C ALA A 124 19.75 11.77 4.41
N ASP A 125 18.96 10.70 4.47
CA ASP A 125 19.24 9.42 3.79
C ASP A 125 18.07 8.96 2.89
N HIS A 126 17.02 9.79 2.80
CA HIS A 126 15.78 9.50 2.07
C HIS A 126 15.14 8.16 2.45
N LEU A 127 15.32 7.73 3.70
CA LEU A 127 14.74 6.50 4.24
C LEU A 127 13.60 6.82 5.21
N CYS A 128 12.56 6.00 5.20
CA CYS A 128 11.51 6.10 6.19
C CYS A 128 12.06 5.73 7.58
N ARG A 129 11.86 6.57 8.59
CA ARG A 129 12.24 6.29 9.99
C ARG A 129 11.50 5.07 10.55
N LEU A 130 10.36 4.72 9.95
CA LEU A 130 9.53 3.56 10.28
C LEU A 130 9.57 2.51 9.15
N TYR A 131 10.70 2.36 8.46
CA TYR A 131 10.83 1.51 7.26
C TYR A 131 10.27 0.08 7.39
N PRO A 132 10.47 -0.64 8.52
CA PRO A 132 9.88 -1.97 8.72
C PRO A 132 8.35 -1.98 8.83
N TYR A 133 7.78 -0.85 9.22
CA TYR A 133 6.34 -0.63 9.46
C TYR A 133 5.67 0.15 8.32
N ARG A 134 6.31 0.20 7.14
CA ARG A 134 5.81 0.96 5.99
C ARG A 134 4.36 0.57 5.61
N PRO A 135 3.51 1.56 5.30
CA PRO A 135 2.15 1.33 4.86
C PRO A 135 2.03 0.44 3.62
N LEU A 136 0.84 -0.14 3.42
CA LEU A 136 0.46 -0.93 2.27
C LEU A 136 0.79 -0.21 0.96
N ILE A 137 0.50 1.10 0.87
CA ILE A 137 0.79 1.87 -0.35
C ILE A 137 2.28 1.79 -0.68
N CYS A 138 3.15 1.96 0.31
CA CYS A 138 4.60 1.99 0.14
C CYS A 138 5.17 0.61 -0.20
N ARG A 139 4.47 -0.46 0.21
CA ARG A 139 4.85 -1.86 -0.05
C ARG A 139 4.34 -2.38 -1.39
N THR A 140 3.36 -1.69 -1.99
CA THR A 140 2.68 -2.15 -3.22
C THR A 140 2.79 -1.15 -4.36
N PHE A 141 3.31 0.05 -4.12
CA PHE A 141 3.62 1.01 -5.16
C PHE A 141 5.03 0.78 -5.70
N TYR A 142 5.11 0.62 -7.01
CA TYR A 142 6.36 0.52 -7.74
C TYR A 142 6.29 1.45 -8.95
N CYS A 143 7.34 2.23 -9.20
CA CYS A 143 7.41 3.21 -10.29
C CYS A 143 7.64 2.55 -11.66
N CYS A 144 6.82 1.55 -11.99
CA CYS A 144 6.87 0.77 -13.21
C CYS A 144 5.45 0.59 -13.79
N PRO A 145 5.31 0.46 -15.12
CA PRO A 145 4.05 0.10 -15.74
C PRO A 145 3.48 -1.20 -15.16
N ALA A 146 2.16 -1.27 -15.07
CA ALA A 146 1.45 -2.45 -14.60
C ALA A 146 0.19 -2.65 -15.44
N THR A 147 -0.26 -3.90 -15.58
CA THR A 147 -1.51 -4.18 -16.29
C THR A 147 -2.70 -3.55 -15.58
N ARG A 148 -3.77 -3.27 -16.33
CA ARG A 148 -5.01 -2.72 -15.76
C ARG A 148 -5.58 -3.61 -14.65
N ARG A 149 -5.47 -4.94 -14.75
CA ARG A 149 -5.94 -5.87 -13.71
C ARG A 149 -5.09 -5.79 -12.44
N ALA A 150 -3.77 -5.65 -12.56
CA ALA A 150 -2.88 -5.49 -11.41
C ALA A 150 -3.16 -4.16 -10.67
N LEU A 151 -3.34 -3.06 -11.41
CA LEU A 151 -3.70 -1.76 -10.82
C LEU A 151 -5.07 -1.80 -10.14
N LYS A 152 -6.08 -2.41 -10.76
CA LYS A 152 -7.41 -2.57 -10.16
C LYS A 152 -7.37 -3.40 -8.88
N LEU A 153 -6.57 -4.49 -8.84
CA LEU A 153 -6.40 -5.28 -7.62
C LEU A 153 -5.78 -4.43 -6.51
N ARG A 154 -4.71 -3.67 -6.81
CA ARG A 154 -4.09 -2.76 -5.84
C ARG A 154 -5.12 -1.78 -5.28
N SER A 155 -5.88 -1.12 -6.15
CA SER A 155 -6.94 -0.19 -5.74
C SER A 155 -8.00 -0.85 -4.87
N ALA A 156 -8.46 -2.06 -5.21
CA ALA A 156 -9.44 -2.78 -4.41
C ALA A 156 -8.92 -3.10 -2.99
N VAL A 157 -7.66 -3.52 -2.87
CA VAL A 157 -7.05 -3.81 -1.57
C VAL A 157 -6.86 -2.54 -0.74
N VAL A 158 -6.35 -1.47 -1.36
CA VAL A 158 -6.13 -0.18 -0.67
C VAL A 158 -7.48 0.40 -0.21
N ASN A 159 -8.46 0.51 -1.11
CA ASN A 159 -9.76 1.09 -0.77
C ASN A 159 -10.48 0.31 0.34
N ALA A 160 -10.44 -1.02 0.30
CA ALA A 160 -11.05 -1.82 1.36
C ALA A 160 -10.42 -1.55 2.73
N GLY A 161 -9.11 -1.37 2.79
CA GLY A 161 -8.44 -1.02 4.04
C GLY A 161 -8.65 0.43 4.48
N GLU A 162 -8.80 1.36 3.53
CA GLU A 162 -9.22 2.75 3.82
C GLU A 162 -10.63 2.77 4.43
N ASP A 163 -11.58 2.02 3.85
CA ASP A 163 -12.95 1.89 4.36
C ASP A 163 -12.96 1.33 5.79
N GLU A 164 -12.11 0.35 6.09
CA GLU A 164 -11.95 -0.20 7.45
C GLU A 164 -11.45 0.86 8.45
N LEU A 165 -10.52 1.73 8.04
CA LEU A 165 -10.01 2.82 8.87
C LEU A 165 -11.06 3.90 9.10
N VAL A 166 -11.81 4.26 8.07
CA VAL A 166 -12.92 5.22 8.16
C VAL A 166 -14.02 4.69 9.08
N TYR A 167 -14.38 3.41 8.94
CA TYR A 167 -15.35 2.76 9.84
C TYR A 167 -14.90 2.84 11.31
N PHE A 168 -13.63 2.52 11.58
CA PHE A 168 -13.06 2.66 12.92
C PHE A 168 -13.12 4.11 13.41
N TRP A 169 -12.72 5.06 12.57
CA TRP A 169 -12.72 6.48 12.93
C TRP A 169 -14.11 6.98 13.33
N GLN A 170 -15.14 6.60 12.57
CA GLN A 170 -16.52 7.02 12.82
C GLN A 170 -17.14 6.31 14.03
N THR A 171 -16.92 5.01 14.19
CA THR A 171 -17.67 4.19 15.15
C THR A 171 -16.90 3.84 16.42
N GLY A 172 -15.56 3.94 16.39
CA GLY A 172 -14.67 3.42 17.43
C GLY A 172 -14.56 1.90 17.47
N LYS A 173 -15.22 1.18 16.55
CA LYS A 173 -15.24 -0.29 16.50
C LYS A 173 -14.24 -0.82 15.48
N LEU A 174 -13.64 -1.95 15.79
CA LEU A 174 -12.81 -2.68 14.82
C LEU A 174 -13.73 -3.47 13.87
N PRO A 175 -13.58 -3.32 12.54
CA PRO A 175 -14.35 -4.10 11.58
C PRO A 175 -13.87 -5.56 11.57
N VAL A 176 -14.73 -6.46 11.06
CA VAL A 176 -14.32 -7.82 10.74
C VAL A 176 -13.34 -7.75 9.54
N PRO A 177 -12.10 -8.22 9.69
CA PRO A 177 -11.09 -8.06 8.64
C PRO A 177 -11.47 -8.81 7.37
N ARG A 178 -11.38 -8.16 6.22
CA ARG A 178 -11.51 -8.85 4.94
C ARG A 178 -10.16 -9.44 4.53
N THR A 179 -9.99 -10.74 4.68
CA THR A 179 -8.69 -11.38 4.44
C THR A 179 -8.48 -11.81 2.98
N TYR A 180 -9.54 -12.29 2.31
CA TYR A 180 -9.43 -12.92 0.99
C TYR A 180 -9.57 -11.92 -0.15
N LEU A 181 -8.74 -12.04 -1.18
CA LEU A 181 -8.80 -11.16 -2.35
C LEU A 181 -10.12 -11.30 -3.12
N LYS A 182 -10.69 -12.51 -3.14
CA LYS A 182 -11.96 -12.78 -3.82
C LYS A 182 -13.11 -11.91 -3.29
N SER A 183 -13.14 -11.62 -1.98
CA SER A 183 -14.17 -10.77 -1.38
C SER A 183 -13.97 -9.27 -1.65
N LEU A 184 -12.80 -8.86 -2.14
CA LEU A 184 -12.49 -7.46 -2.45
C LEU A 184 -12.69 -7.14 -3.94
N CYS A 185 -12.65 -8.15 -4.79
CA CYS A 185 -12.71 -8.00 -6.24
C CYS A 185 -14.16 -8.07 -6.74
N SER A 186 -14.49 -7.30 -7.76
CA SER A 186 -15.68 -7.59 -8.57
C SER A 186 -15.54 -8.96 -9.25
N PRO A 187 -16.64 -9.65 -9.60
CA PRO A 187 -16.58 -10.94 -10.28
C PRO A 187 -15.72 -10.91 -11.56
N ALA A 188 -15.84 -9.85 -12.36
CA ALA A 188 -15.06 -9.65 -13.58
C ALA A 188 -13.56 -9.46 -13.28
N LEU A 189 -13.20 -8.68 -12.26
CA LEU A 189 -11.79 -8.51 -11.87
C LEU A 189 -11.22 -9.83 -11.37
N TRP A 190 -11.98 -10.56 -10.55
CA TRP A 190 -11.56 -11.85 -10.00
C TRP A 190 -11.30 -12.89 -11.10
N GLN A 191 -12.21 -13.01 -12.08
CA GLN A 191 -12.00 -13.86 -13.24
C GLN A 191 -10.77 -13.44 -14.04
N ALA A 192 -10.61 -12.14 -14.29
CA ALA A 192 -9.45 -11.62 -15.02
C ALA A 192 -8.13 -11.90 -14.30
N LEU A 193 -8.08 -11.88 -12.96
CA LEU A 193 -6.87 -12.18 -12.19
C LEU A 193 -6.49 -13.66 -12.19
N ARG A 194 -7.45 -14.57 -12.41
CA ARG A 194 -7.21 -16.01 -12.49
C ARG A 194 -6.88 -16.49 -13.92
N GLY A 195 -7.11 -15.64 -14.93
CA GLY A 195 -6.74 -15.92 -16.32
C GLY A 195 -5.24 -15.80 -16.56
N ARG A 196 -4.71 -16.61 -17.47
CA ARG A 196 -3.31 -16.53 -17.91
C ARG A 196 -3.05 -15.28 -18.73
#